data_AF-W8BVB2-F1
#
_entry.id   AF-W8BVB2-F1
#
_cell.length_a   1.000
_cell.length_b   1.000
_cell.length_c   1.000
_cell.angle_alpha   90.00
_cell.angle_beta   90.00
_cell.angle_gamma   90.00
#
_symmetry.space_group_name_H-M   'P 1'
#
loop_
_entity.id
_entity.type
_entity.pdbx_description
1 polymer ?
#
loop_
_entity_poly.entity_id
_entity_poly.type
_entity_poly.pdbx_seq_one_letter_code
_entity_poly.pdbx_strand_id
1 'polypeptide(L)'
;RRESSRQDLAFQGSAYPLSPMAVAGMAPGGMGIAGGAGAGVPGAVKNKEKLSDALKSCNEILKELFSKKHSGYAWPFYKPVDAELLGLHDYHDIIKKPMDLGTVKRKMDNREYKSAPEFAADVRLIFTNCYKYNPPDHDVVAMGRKLQDVFEMRYANIPDEPVANAHAAAAAAAHHAFSSTTKRAGGVGGGGGGGGV
;
A
#
# COMPACT_ATOMS: atom_id res chain seq x y z
N ARG A 1 -32.48 -38.70 22.67
CA ARG A 1 -33.78 -38.48 22.00
C ARG A 1 -34.16 -37.00 22.19
N ARG A 2 -34.05 -36.25 21.09
CA ARG A 2 -34.65 -34.95 20.77
C ARG A 2 -34.03 -33.64 21.27
N GLU A 3 -33.67 -32.88 20.24
CA GLU A 3 -33.36 -31.45 20.09
C GLU A 3 -34.42 -30.47 20.63
N SER A 4 -34.02 -29.19 20.55
CA SER A 4 -34.80 -27.93 20.50
C SER A 4 -34.73 -27.13 21.82
N SER A 5 -34.23 -25.90 21.89
CA SER A 5 -34.19 -24.84 20.88
C SER A 5 -32.93 -23.97 21.03
N ARG A 6 -32.11 -23.98 19.98
CA ARG A 6 -31.26 -22.85 19.57
C ARG A 6 -32.16 -21.88 18.80
N GLN A 7 -31.77 -20.60 18.83
CA GLN A 7 -32.28 -19.46 18.06
C GLN A 7 -33.45 -18.73 18.72
N ASP A 8 -33.14 -17.58 19.34
CA ASP A 8 -34.04 -16.43 19.47
C ASP A 8 -33.24 -15.18 19.88
N LEU A 9 -32.15 -14.89 19.15
CA LEU A 9 -31.57 -13.55 19.12
C LEU A 9 -31.15 -13.24 17.67
N ALA A 10 -32.15 -13.21 16.80
CA ALA A 10 -32.06 -12.49 15.54
C ALA A 10 -31.98 -10.99 15.87
N PHE A 11 -30.76 -10.50 16.11
CA PHE A 11 -30.49 -9.07 16.10
C PHE A 11 -30.77 -8.55 14.69
N GLN A 12 -31.74 -7.64 14.65
CA GLN A 12 -32.33 -7.07 13.46
C GLN A 12 -31.28 -6.47 12.52
N GLY A 13 -31.51 -6.69 11.22
CA GLY A 13 -30.62 -6.31 10.14
C GLY A 13 -30.27 -4.83 10.11
N SER A 14 -28.97 -4.56 10.08
CA SER A 14 -28.44 -3.48 9.25
C SER A 14 -28.35 -4.02 7.82
N ALA A 15 -29.43 -3.80 7.08
CA ALA A 15 -29.48 -4.02 5.65
C ALA A 15 -28.53 -3.01 4.99
N TYR A 16 -27.36 -3.48 4.57
CA TYR A 16 -26.70 -2.85 3.45
C TYR A 16 -27.50 -3.25 2.21
N PRO A 17 -28.23 -2.33 1.55
CA PRO A 17 -28.88 -2.68 0.30
C PRO A 17 -27.79 -3.02 -0.71
N LEU A 18 -27.79 -4.29 -1.16
CA LEU A 18 -27.10 -4.72 -2.37
C LEU A 18 -27.80 -4.05 -3.57
N SER A 19 -27.51 -2.78 -3.84
CA SER A 19 -27.97 -2.13 -5.06
C SER A 19 -27.11 -2.56 -6.27
N PRO A 20 -27.73 -2.97 -7.39
CA PRO A 20 -27.02 -3.30 -8.62
C PRO A 20 -26.46 -2.03 -9.26
N MET A 21 -25.21 -2.08 -9.70
CA MET A 21 -24.60 -1.01 -10.50
C MET A 21 -25.38 -0.81 -11.79
N ALA A 22 -25.93 0.39 -11.97
CA ALA A 22 -26.48 0.86 -13.24
C ALA A 22 -25.76 2.12 -13.71
N VAL A 23 -25.65 2.20 -15.02
CA VAL A 23 -24.68 2.93 -15.83
C VAL A 23 -25.11 4.38 -16.03
N ALA A 24 -24.18 5.33 -15.92
CA ALA A 24 -24.41 6.74 -16.19
C ALA A 24 -24.71 6.99 -17.67
N GLY A 25 -25.88 7.58 -17.96
CA GLY A 25 -26.25 8.11 -19.27
C GLY A 25 -25.83 9.57 -19.42
N MET A 26 -25.01 9.83 -20.44
CA MET A 26 -24.47 11.14 -20.84
C MET A 26 -25.51 11.89 -21.71
N ALA A 27 -25.71 13.19 -21.47
CA ALA A 27 -26.39 14.10 -22.41
C ALA A 27 -25.42 15.21 -22.86
N PRO A 28 -25.44 15.67 -24.14
CA PRO A 28 -24.57 16.72 -24.63
C PRO A 28 -25.29 18.09 -24.74
N GLY A 29 -24.52 19.18 -24.63
CA GLY A 29 -24.86 20.46 -25.27
C GLY A 29 -24.71 21.70 -24.39
N GLY A 30 -23.82 22.62 -24.80
CA GLY A 30 -23.71 23.96 -24.21
C GLY A 30 -22.47 24.72 -24.65
N MET A 31 -22.52 25.31 -25.86
CA MET A 31 -21.50 26.18 -26.46
C MET A 31 -21.39 27.52 -25.70
N GLY A 32 -20.16 27.92 -25.34
CA GLY A 32 -19.87 29.24 -24.78
C GLY A 32 -18.48 29.71 -25.19
N ILE A 33 -18.44 30.74 -26.04
CA ILE A 33 -17.24 31.43 -26.55
C ILE A 33 -16.80 32.56 -25.60
N ALA A 34 -15.50 32.69 -25.33
CA ALA A 34 -14.82 33.96 -25.07
C ALA A 34 -13.30 33.72 -24.98
N GLY A 35 -12.55 34.49 -25.77
CA GLY A 35 -11.11 34.38 -25.90
C GLY A 35 -10.32 35.03 -24.76
N GLY A 36 -9.02 34.76 -24.76
CA GLY A 36 -8.05 35.44 -23.91
C GLY A 36 -6.66 34.85 -24.15
N ALA A 37 -5.81 35.63 -24.84
CA ALA A 37 -4.42 35.33 -25.10
C ALA A 37 -3.62 35.22 -23.78
N GLY A 38 -2.74 34.22 -23.70
CA GLY A 38 -1.84 34.02 -22.57
C GLY A 38 -0.69 33.10 -22.97
N ALA A 39 0.53 33.60 -22.77
CA ALA A 39 1.79 33.08 -23.27
C ALA A 39 2.05 31.59 -23.01
N GLY A 40 2.74 30.97 -23.97
CA GLY A 40 3.22 29.60 -23.88
C GLY A 40 4.17 29.38 -22.70
N VAL A 41 3.86 28.35 -21.93
CA VAL A 41 4.81 27.61 -21.13
C VAL A 41 4.84 26.20 -21.72
N PRO A 42 5.98 25.65 -22.16
CA PRO A 42 6.05 24.25 -22.58
C PRO A 42 5.80 23.37 -21.35
N GLY A 43 4.56 22.98 -21.16
CA GLY A 43 4.13 22.02 -20.14
C GLY A 43 4.81 20.70 -20.42
N ALA A 44 5.73 20.33 -19.53
CA ALA A 44 6.39 19.04 -19.50
C ALA A 44 5.38 17.92 -19.79
N VAL A 45 5.65 17.16 -20.85
CA VAL A 45 4.95 15.93 -21.18
C VAL A 45 5.13 15.01 -19.97
N LYS A 46 4.11 14.90 -19.11
CA LYS A 46 4.12 13.92 -18.03
C LYS A 46 3.99 12.55 -18.69
N ASN A 47 5.13 11.94 -19.01
CA ASN A 47 5.20 10.53 -19.34
C ASN A 47 4.42 9.78 -18.25
N LYS A 48 3.28 9.21 -18.62
CA LYS A 48 2.42 8.46 -17.69
C LYS A 48 3.18 7.17 -17.36
N GLU A 49 4.03 7.27 -16.35
CA GLU A 49 4.99 6.25 -15.94
C GLU A 49 4.24 4.93 -15.74
N LYS A 50 4.67 3.86 -16.43
CA LYS A 50 4.00 2.56 -16.37
C LYS A 50 4.09 2.01 -14.95
N LEU A 51 3.07 1.25 -14.52
CA LEU A 51 3.12 0.59 -13.21
C LEU A 51 4.29 -0.39 -13.19
N SER A 52 5.00 -0.49 -12.05
CA SER A 52 5.99 -1.54 -11.83
C SER A 52 5.33 -2.92 -11.84
N ASP A 53 6.11 -3.97 -12.02
CA ASP A 53 5.57 -5.34 -12.05
C ASP A 53 5.01 -5.76 -10.68
N ALA A 54 5.62 -5.28 -9.58
CA ALA A 54 5.04 -5.43 -8.25
C ALA A 54 3.67 -4.73 -8.12
N LEU A 55 3.53 -3.49 -8.60
CA LEU A 55 2.25 -2.77 -8.54
C LEU A 55 1.17 -3.37 -9.44
N LYS A 56 1.55 -3.95 -10.60
CA LYS A 56 0.60 -4.75 -11.40
C LYS A 56 0.11 -5.96 -10.61
N SER A 57 1.02 -6.66 -9.92
CA SER A 57 0.66 -7.79 -9.07
C SER A 57 -0.27 -7.36 -7.93
N CYS A 58 0.01 -6.23 -7.26
CA CYS A 58 -0.90 -5.64 -6.26
C CYS A 58 -2.29 -5.34 -6.83
N ASN A 59 -2.36 -4.83 -8.06
CA ASN A 59 -3.64 -4.56 -8.71
C ASN A 59 -4.45 -5.85 -9.00
N GLU A 60 -3.78 -6.95 -9.35
CA GLU A 60 -4.46 -8.25 -9.49
C GLU A 60 -4.97 -8.79 -8.14
N ILE A 61 -4.21 -8.62 -7.06
CA ILE A 61 -4.69 -8.92 -5.70
C ILE A 61 -5.95 -8.12 -5.40
N LEU A 62 -5.92 -6.81 -5.65
CA LEU A 62 -7.05 -5.93 -5.40
C LEU A 62 -8.30 -6.38 -6.18
N LYS A 63 -8.15 -6.78 -7.45
CA LYS A 63 -9.24 -7.37 -8.24
C LYS A 63 -9.77 -8.66 -7.63
N GLU A 64 -8.90 -9.54 -7.13
CA GLU A 64 -9.33 -10.77 -6.45
C GLU A 64 -10.16 -10.43 -5.20
N LEU A 65 -9.72 -9.46 -4.38
CA LEU A 65 -10.46 -9.04 -3.17
C LEU A 65 -11.88 -8.52 -3.47
N PHE A 66 -12.10 -7.92 -4.64
CA PHE A 66 -13.42 -7.47 -5.11
C PHE A 66 -14.25 -8.56 -5.82
N SER A 67 -13.67 -9.73 -6.08
CA SER A 67 -14.34 -10.76 -6.87
C SER A 67 -15.51 -11.42 -6.10
N LYS A 68 -16.45 -11.99 -6.86
CA LYS A 68 -17.62 -12.71 -6.30
C LYS A 68 -17.24 -13.84 -5.34
N LYS A 69 -16.04 -14.41 -5.47
CA LYS A 69 -15.51 -15.45 -4.56
C LYS A 69 -15.40 -14.94 -3.12
N HIS A 70 -15.10 -13.66 -2.93
CA HIS A 70 -14.86 -13.06 -1.62
C HIS A 70 -16.03 -12.18 -1.15
N SER A 71 -17.03 -11.91 -2.00
CA SER A 71 -18.12 -10.97 -1.70
C SER A 71 -18.98 -11.34 -0.50
N GLY A 72 -19.03 -12.62 -0.10
CA GLY A 72 -19.77 -13.06 1.08
C GLY A 72 -19.22 -12.51 2.41
N TYR A 73 -17.99 -12.00 2.43
CA TYR A 73 -17.34 -11.44 3.63
C TYR A 73 -16.54 -10.16 3.36
N ALA A 74 -16.29 -9.80 2.10
CA ALA A 74 -15.51 -8.60 1.76
C ALA A 74 -16.36 -7.32 1.70
N TRP A 75 -17.69 -7.46 1.57
CA TRP A 75 -18.58 -6.33 1.33
C TRP A 75 -18.52 -5.18 2.36
N PRO A 76 -18.24 -5.40 3.67
CA PRO A 76 -18.14 -4.30 4.63
C PRO A 76 -16.93 -3.40 4.35
N PHE A 77 -15.94 -3.89 3.61
CA PHE A 77 -14.67 -3.20 3.35
C PHE A 77 -14.62 -2.50 2.00
N TYR A 78 -15.70 -2.54 1.20
CA TYR A 78 -15.72 -1.98 -0.14
C TYR A 78 -15.82 -0.46 -0.20
N LYS A 79 -16.37 0.16 0.85
CA LYS A 79 -16.61 1.60 0.93
C LYS A 79 -16.12 2.14 2.27
N PRO A 80 -15.86 3.45 2.38
CA PRO A 80 -15.58 4.08 3.66
C PRO A 80 -16.69 3.76 4.67
N VAL A 81 -16.30 3.57 5.94
CA VAL A 81 -17.26 3.44 7.04
C VAL A 81 -18.02 4.75 7.18
N ASP A 82 -19.33 4.69 7.00
CA ASP A 82 -20.24 5.81 7.22
C ASP A 82 -20.69 5.79 8.68
N ALA A 83 -19.93 6.50 9.52
CA ALA A 83 -20.14 6.50 10.97
C ALA A 83 -21.49 7.11 11.36
N GLU A 84 -21.97 8.12 10.63
CA GLU A 84 -23.26 8.75 10.89
C GLU A 84 -24.41 7.79 10.57
N LEU A 85 -24.39 7.17 9.40
CA LEU A 85 -25.40 6.20 8.98
C LEU A 85 -25.49 4.99 9.92
N LEU A 86 -24.36 4.59 10.51
CA LEU A 86 -24.27 3.45 11.42
C LEU A 86 -24.45 3.83 12.90
N GLY A 87 -24.60 5.12 13.23
CA GLY A 87 -24.72 5.58 14.61
C GLY A 87 -23.45 5.39 15.46
N LEU A 88 -22.28 5.36 14.82
CA LEU A 88 -20.99 5.13 15.45
C LEU A 88 -20.34 6.47 15.87
N HIS A 89 -20.86 7.06 16.94
CA HIS A 89 -20.50 8.43 17.36
C HIS A 89 -19.02 8.60 17.75
N ASP A 90 -18.34 7.53 18.15
CA ASP A 90 -16.94 7.52 18.59
C ASP A 90 -15.95 7.04 17.50
N TYR A 91 -16.44 6.70 16.30
CA TYR A 91 -15.61 6.06 15.29
C TYR A 91 -14.41 6.91 14.88
N HIS A 92 -14.61 8.20 14.62
CA HIS A 92 -13.53 9.12 14.22
C HIS A 92 -12.65 9.57 15.40
N ASP A 93 -13.11 9.35 16.64
CA ASP A 93 -12.30 9.53 17.84
C ASP A 93 -11.31 8.38 18.04
N ILE A 94 -11.70 7.16 17.66
CA ILE A 94 -10.86 5.96 17.80
C ILE A 94 -10.01 5.75 16.53
N ILE A 95 -10.61 5.87 15.35
CA ILE A 95 -10.01 5.60 14.04
C ILE A 95 -9.55 6.91 13.38
N LYS A 96 -8.23 7.14 13.48
CA LYS A 96 -7.59 8.38 13.00
C LYS A 96 -7.29 8.40 11.51
N LYS A 97 -7.19 7.23 10.88
CA LYS A 97 -6.92 7.10 9.45
C LYS A 97 -7.89 6.07 8.85
N PRO A 98 -9.13 6.46 8.52
CA PRO A 98 -10.06 5.58 7.83
C PRO A 98 -9.48 5.11 6.49
N MET A 99 -9.75 3.85 6.14
CA MET A 99 -9.33 3.26 4.86
C MET A 99 -10.34 2.19 4.45
N ASP A 100 -10.50 2.00 3.14
CA ASP A 100 -11.40 1.02 2.54
C ASP A 100 -10.88 0.59 1.16
N LEU A 101 -11.35 -0.56 0.65
CA LEU A 101 -10.89 -1.10 -0.62
C LEU A 101 -11.26 -0.22 -1.82
N GLY A 102 -12.36 0.54 -1.74
CA GLY A 102 -12.74 1.50 -2.77
C GLY A 102 -11.77 2.68 -2.85
N THR A 103 -11.33 3.19 -1.70
CA THR A 103 -10.25 4.18 -1.62
C THR A 103 -8.92 3.61 -2.11
N VAL A 104 -8.53 2.40 -1.68
CA VAL A 104 -7.31 1.73 -2.19
C VAL A 104 -7.36 1.60 -3.72
N LYS A 105 -8.51 1.22 -4.27
CA LYS A 105 -8.73 1.14 -5.71
C LYS A 105 -8.55 2.48 -6.40
N ARG A 106 -9.16 3.54 -5.88
CA ARG A 106 -8.98 4.90 -6.41
C ARG A 106 -7.50 5.31 -6.41
N LYS A 107 -6.78 5.07 -5.31
CA LYS A 107 -5.35 5.37 -5.19
C LYS A 107 -4.51 4.59 -6.21
N MET A 108 -4.81 3.31 -6.42
CA MET A 108 -4.17 2.47 -7.43
C MET A 108 -4.43 3.02 -8.85
N ASP A 109 -5.68 3.31 -9.18
CA ASP A 109 -6.09 3.83 -10.50
C ASP A 109 -5.44 5.20 -10.79
N ASN A 110 -5.29 6.03 -9.76
CA ASN A 110 -4.67 7.35 -9.82
C ASN A 110 -3.13 7.33 -9.80
N ARG A 111 -2.50 6.15 -9.67
CA ARG A 111 -1.04 5.98 -9.53
C ARG A 111 -0.45 6.69 -8.30
N GLU A 112 -1.19 6.67 -7.20
CA GLU A 112 -0.75 7.28 -5.94
C GLU A 112 0.23 6.39 -5.16
N TYR A 113 0.28 5.09 -5.47
CA TYR A 113 1.25 4.16 -4.90
C TYR A 113 2.54 4.15 -5.71
N LYS A 114 3.66 4.37 -5.04
CA LYS A 114 5.01 4.29 -5.61
C LYS A 114 5.62 2.90 -5.49
N SER A 115 5.11 2.08 -4.57
CA SER A 115 5.65 0.75 -4.28
C SER A 115 4.59 -0.19 -3.72
N ALA A 116 4.83 -1.51 -3.84
CA ALA A 116 3.95 -2.53 -3.27
C ALA A 116 3.79 -2.41 -1.74
N PRO A 117 4.83 -2.07 -0.95
CA PRO A 117 4.67 -1.83 0.49
C PRO A 117 3.69 -0.71 0.85
N GLU A 118 3.62 0.37 0.07
CA GLU A 118 2.65 1.45 0.31
C GLU A 118 1.21 0.97 0.11
N PHE A 119 0.96 0.18 -0.92
CA PHE A 119 -0.33 -0.48 -1.15
C PHE A 119 -0.67 -1.44 0.00
N ALA A 120 0.28 -2.27 0.42
CA ALA A 120 0.06 -3.22 1.51
C ALA A 120 -0.24 -2.54 2.83
N ALA A 121 0.41 -1.40 3.10
CA ALA A 121 0.16 -0.60 4.31
C ALA A 121 -1.30 -0.14 4.38
N ASP A 122 -1.87 0.36 3.28
CA ASP A 122 -3.27 0.77 3.25
C ASP A 122 -4.23 -0.41 3.38
N VAL A 123 -3.97 -1.53 2.71
CA VAL A 123 -4.83 -2.72 2.83
C VAL A 123 -4.81 -3.27 4.26
N ARG A 124 -3.63 -3.37 4.89
CA ARG A 124 -3.48 -3.79 6.29
C ARG A 124 -4.12 -2.79 7.26
N LEU A 125 -4.15 -1.50 6.92
CA LEU A 125 -4.81 -0.48 7.72
C LEU A 125 -6.33 -0.70 7.79
N ILE A 126 -6.96 -1.19 6.73
CA ILE A 126 -8.40 -1.57 6.74
C ILE A 126 -8.67 -2.58 7.85
N PHE A 127 -7.89 -3.66 7.89
CA PHE A 127 -8.04 -4.73 8.89
C PHE A 127 -7.67 -4.27 10.29
N THR A 128 -6.57 -3.52 10.43
CA THR A 128 -6.13 -2.99 11.72
C THR A 128 -7.17 -2.05 12.33
N ASN A 129 -7.78 -1.19 11.52
CA ASN A 129 -8.88 -0.33 11.97
C ASN A 129 -10.10 -1.16 12.39
N CYS A 130 -10.47 -2.18 11.61
CA CYS A 130 -11.56 -3.09 11.94
C CYS A 130 -11.35 -3.73 13.33
N TYR A 131 -10.16 -4.27 13.60
CA TYR A 131 -9.88 -4.94 14.87
C TYR A 131 -9.69 -3.98 16.04
N LYS A 132 -9.29 -2.74 15.76
CA LYS A 132 -9.15 -1.70 16.77
C LYS A 132 -10.52 -1.22 17.27
N TYR A 133 -11.47 -1.05 16.36
CA TYR A 133 -12.78 -0.51 16.69
C TYR A 133 -13.74 -1.58 17.22
N ASN A 134 -13.73 -2.77 16.60
CA ASN A 134 -14.75 -3.77 16.85
C ASN A 134 -14.29 -4.81 17.89
N PRO A 135 -15.19 -5.28 18.76
CA PRO A 135 -14.95 -6.43 19.63
C PRO A 135 -14.54 -7.69 18.85
N PRO A 136 -13.70 -8.56 19.42
CA PRO A 136 -13.12 -9.71 18.71
C PRO A 136 -14.13 -10.79 18.29
N ASP A 137 -15.33 -10.79 18.90
CA ASP A 137 -16.45 -11.68 18.64
C ASP A 137 -17.45 -11.14 17.61
N HIS A 138 -17.28 -9.89 17.15
CA HIS A 138 -18.15 -9.33 16.11
C HIS A 138 -17.88 -9.97 14.74
N ASP A 139 -18.94 -10.31 14.01
CA ASP A 139 -18.85 -10.91 12.66
C ASP A 139 -17.91 -10.16 11.69
N VAL A 140 -17.86 -8.83 11.75
CA VAL A 140 -16.97 -8.03 10.88
C VAL A 140 -15.49 -8.30 11.14
N VAL A 141 -15.11 -8.67 12.36
CA VAL A 141 -13.74 -9.09 12.69
C VAL A 141 -13.43 -10.43 12.05
N ALA A 142 -14.35 -11.40 12.13
CA ALA A 142 -14.19 -12.71 11.48
C ALA A 142 -14.10 -12.58 9.95
N MET A 143 -14.97 -11.74 9.37
CA MET A 143 -14.94 -11.40 7.94
C MET A 143 -13.61 -10.75 7.53
N GLY A 144 -13.12 -9.80 8.33
CA GLY A 144 -11.85 -9.13 8.11
C GLY A 144 -10.67 -10.09 8.14
N ARG A 145 -10.60 -10.99 9.12
CA ARG A 145 -9.52 -12.01 9.21
C ARG A 145 -9.48 -12.90 7.97
N LYS A 146 -10.64 -13.39 7.53
CA LYS A 146 -10.73 -14.23 6.33
C LYS A 146 -10.25 -13.51 5.07
N LEU A 147 -10.56 -12.22 4.93
CA LEU A 147 -10.09 -11.42 3.79
C LEU A 147 -8.60 -11.09 3.89
N GLN A 148 -8.10 -10.82 5.11
CA GLN A 148 -6.68 -10.61 5.37
C GLN A 148 -5.85 -11.84 5.00
N ASP A 149 -6.29 -13.05 5.34
CA ASP A 149 -5.58 -14.28 5.00
C ASP A 149 -5.39 -14.43 3.48
N VAL A 150 -6.43 -14.12 2.71
CA VAL A 150 -6.36 -14.11 1.23
C VAL A 150 -5.34 -13.07 0.77
N PHE A 151 -5.43 -11.86 1.30
CA PHE A 151 -4.50 -10.78 0.95
C PHE A 151 -3.04 -11.17 1.23
N GLU A 152 -2.72 -11.59 2.45
CA GLU A 152 -1.34 -11.90 2.85
C GLU A 152 -0.78 -13.09 2.07
N MET A 153 -1.59 -14.14 1.85
CA MET A 153 -1.21 -15.29 1.02
C MET A 153 -0.84 -14.85 -0.40
N ARG A 154 -1.61 -13.94 -1.01
CA ARG A 154 -1.29 -13.45 -2.35
C ARG A 154 -0.12 -12.48 -2.36
N TYR A 155 -0.05 -11.59 -1.39
CA TYR A 155 0.98 -10.57 -1.29
C TYR A 155 2.37 -11.19 -1.09
N ALA A 156 2.48 -12.28 -0.33
CA ALA A 156 3.72 -13.03 -0.14
C ALA A 156 4.30 -13.65 -1.43
N ASN A 157 3.50 -13.76 -2.50
CA ASN A 157 3.95 -14.28 -3.80
C ASN A 157 4.40 -13.17 -4.77
N ILE A 158 4.36 -11.90 -4.38
CA ILE A 158 4.89 -10.82 -5.21
C ILE A 158 6.42 -10.94 -5.20
N PRO A 159 7.08 -11.06 -6.37
CA PRO A 159 8.53 -11.10 -6.42
C PRO A 159 9.12 -9.78 -5.93
N ASP A 160 10.21 -9.85 -5.17
CA ASP A 160 10.95 -8.67 -4.76
C ASP A 160 11.42 -7.92 -6.02
N GLU A 161 11.11 -6.62 -6.10
CA GLU A 161 11.71 -5.76 -7.13
C GLU A 161 13.23 -5.78 -6.93
N PRO A 162 14.04 -6.04 -7.97
CA PRO A 162 15.48 -5.98 -7.84
C PRO A 162 15.84 -4.56 -7.43
N VAL A 163 16.31 -4.40 -6.20
CA VAL A 163 16.79 -3.11 -5.68
C VAL A 163 18.02 -2.74 -6.51
N ALA A 164 17.83 -1.96 -7.56
CA ALA A 164 18.88 -1.37 -8.37
C ALA A 164 19.62 -0.30 -7.54
N ASN A 165 20.33 -0.72 -6.47
CA ASN A 165 21.51 -0.10 -5.87
C ASN A 165 21.97 -0.72 -4.53
N ALA A 166 21.80 -2.02 -4.28
CA ALA A 166 22.50 -2.65 -3.15
C ALA A 166 24.01 -2.87 -3.40
N HIS A 167 24.47 -2.85 -4.66
CA HIS A 167 25.87 -3.12 -5.02
C HIS A 167 26.79 -1.89 -4.97
N ALA A 168 26.26 -0.67 -4.91
CA ALA A 168 27.09 0.55 -4.87
C ALA A 168 27.57 0.89 -3.44
N ALA A 169 26.80 0.53 -2.40
CA ALA A 169 27.15 0.82 -1.01
C ALA A 169 28.28 -0.08 -0.46
N ALA A 170 28.38 -1.33 -0.93
CA ALA A 170 29.44 -2.25 -0.52
C ALA A 170 30.80 -1.91 -1.15
N ALA A 171 30.83 -1.32 -2.35
CA ALA A 171 32.06 -0.92 -3.02
C ALA A 171 32.71 0.33 -2.39
N ALA A 172 31.92 1.27 -1.85
CA ALA A 172 32.44 2.48 -1.22
C ALA A 172 33.12 2.21 0.14
N ALA A 173 32.66 1.19 0.88
CA ALA A 173 33.26 0.81 2.17
C ALA A 173 34.63 0.12 2.03
N ALA A 174 34.88 -0.55 0.90
CA ALA A 174 36.12 -1.30 0.66
C ALA A 174 37.31 -0.41 0.25
N HIS A 175 37.08 0.78 -0.33
CA HIS A 175 38.15 1.66 -0.81
C HIS A 175 38.79 2.53 0.29
N HIS A 176 38.13 2.76 1.43
CA HIS A 176 38.68 3.59 2.50
C HIS A 176 39.57 2.82 3.50
N ALA A 177 39.50 1.48 3.49
CA ALA A 177 40.24 0.61 4.42
C ALA A 177 41.64 0.21 3.91
N PHE A 178 41.98 0.49 2.64
CA PHE A 178 43.28 0.08 2.06
C PHE A 178 44.38 1.15 2.16
N SER A 179 44.05 2.40 2.46
CA SER A 179 45.06 3.48 2.43
C SER A 179 45.90 3.66 3.70
N SER A 180 45.59 2.98 4.81
CA SER A 180 46.22 3.28 6.12
C SER A 180 47.35 2.34 6.57
N THR A 181 47.79 1.38 5.75
CA THR A 181 48.92 0.52 6.13
C THR A 181 49.92 0.42 4.99
N THR A 182 50.98 1.25 5.02
CA THR A 182 52.38 0.91 4.68
C THR A 182 53.20 2.20 4.49
N LYS A 183 53.88 2.68 5.55
CA LYS A 183 55.17 3.38 5.39
C LYS A 183 55.96 3.45 6.70
N ARG A 184 56.89 2.51 6.88
CA ARG A 184 58.26 2.81 7.37
C ARG A 184 59.18 1.63 7.05
N ALA A 185 59.85 1.78 5.92
CA ALA A 185 60.96 0.93 5.50
C ALA A 185 62.21 1.29 6.31
N GLY A 186 62.98 0.26 6.69
CA GLY A 186 64.33 0.37 7.20
C GLY A 186 65.32 0.81 6.11
N GLY A 187 66.37 1.52 6.54
CA GLY A 187 67.54 1.85 5.73
C GLY A 187 68.76 1.13 6.28
N VAL A 188 69.43 0.39 5.40
CA VAL A 188 70.64 -0.40 5.63
C VAL A 188 71.86 0.37 5.12
N GLY A 189 72.96 0.36 5.89
CA GLY A 189 74.31 0.11 5.36
C GLY A 189 75.25 1.29 5.03
N GLY A 190 76.31 1.43 5.84
CA GLY A 190 77.70 1.23 5.34
C GLY A 190 78.61 2.46 5.08
N GLY A 191 79.68 2.56 5.88
CA GLY A 191 81.05 2.70 5.32
C GLY A 191 81.82 4.03 5.45
N GLY A 192 82.79 4.06 6.39
CA GLY A 192 84.21 4.34 6.06
C GLY A 192 84.76 5.78 6.10
N GLY A 193 85.62 6.05 7.09
CA GLY A 193 87.01 6.48 6.85
C GLY A 193 87.39 7.98 6.91
N GLY A 194 88.25 8.33 7.89
CA GLY A 194 89.54 8.98 7.59
C GLY A 194 89.76 10.46 7.99
N GLY A 195 90.76 10.67 8.86
CA GLY A 195 91.60 11.89 8.97
C GLY A 195 90.96 13.07 9.70
N GLY A 196 91.62 13.83 10.57
CA GLY A 196 93.03 14.00 10.89
C GLY A 196 93.16 15.42 11.49
N VAL A 197 94.20 15.58 12.33
CA VAL A 197 94.68 16.77 13.09
C VAL A 197 93.85 17.26 14.28
#